data_AF-A0A0E9ZSW8-F1
#
_entry.id   AF-A0A0E9ZSW8-F1
#
_cell.length_a   1.000
_cell.length_b   1.000
_cell.length_c   1.000
_cell.angle_alpha   90.00
_cell.angle_beta   90.00
_cell.angle_gamma   90.00
#
_symmetry.space_group_name_H-M   'P 1'
#
loop_
_entity.id
_entity.type
_entity.pdbx_description
1 polymer ?
#
loop_
_entity_poly.entity_id
_entity_poly.type
_entity_poly.pdbx_seq_one_letter_code
_entity_poly.pdbx_strand_id
1 'polypeptide(L)'
;MSAQLNGKRVAFLVTDGFEQVELTGPREALEKNGAVVDILGDKEGTVRGWNHDKPADEFVVDATFDSAHLDLYDALVLPGGVQNSDTIRLIPGAQKLVKSHNSASKPLAVICHGAWLLVSTGLAKGKRMTSYKTLQDDIRNAGGNWVDEEVVVDGNLITSRKPDDIPAFNEQLIRALAG
;
A
#
# COMPACT_ATOMS: atom_id res chain seq x y z
N MET A 1 -8.98 23.91 -1.05
CA MET A 1 -9.89 23.36 -0.02
C MET A 1 -9.27 22.05 0.43
N SER A 2 -9.03 21.85 1.73
CA SER A 2 -8.60 20.54 2.24
C SER A 2 -9.72 19.54 1.97
N ALA A 3 -9.43 18.44 1.27
CA ALA A 3 -10.39 17.35 1.10
C ALA A 3 -10.74 16.82 2.49
N GLN A 4 -12.04 16.69 2.80
CA GLN A 4 -12.46 16.08 4.06
C GLN A 4 -12.77 14.61 3.81
N LEU A 5 -12.01 13.74 4.45
CA LEU A 5 -12.13 12.28 4.40
C LEU A 5 -12.93 11.74 5.59
N ASN A 6 -13.78 12.56 6.19
CA ASN A 6 -14.60 12.16 7.34
C ASN A 6 -15.46 10.95 6.99
N GLY A 7 -15.34 9.89 7.78
CA GLY A 7 -16.04 8.63 7.54
C GLY A 7 -15.37 7.70 6.54
N LYS A 8 -14.23 8.09 5.95
CA LYS A 8 -13.40 7.18 5.16
C LYS A 8 -12.50 6.35 6.06
N ARG A 9 -12.33 5.06 5.74
CA ARG A 9 -11.43 4.16 6.46
C ARG A 9 -10.43 3.52 5.50
N VAL A 10 -9.15 3.56 5.87
CA VAL A 10 -8.05 3.05 5.05
C VAL A 10 -7.29 1.97 5.81
N ALA A 11 -7.01 0.85 5.16
CA ALA A 11 -6.20 -0.23 5.74
C ALA A 11 -4.79 -0.24 5.16
N PHE A 12 -3.79 -0.29 6.03
CA PHE A 12 -2.38 -0.49 5.69
C PHE A 12 -2.05 -1.96 5.89
N LEU A 13 -1.62 -2.64 4.83
CA LEU A 13 -1.25 -4.06 4.92
C LEU A 13 0.26 -4.17 5.05
N VAL A 14 0.73 -4.69 6.19
CA VAL A 14 2.15 -4.83 6.49
C VAL A 14 2.45 -6.11 7.29
N THR A 15 3.64 -6.64 7.12
CA THR A 15 4.30 -7.56 8.06
C THR A 15 5.52 -6.85 8.65
N ASP A 16 6.27 -7.53 9.52
CA ASP A 16 7.59 -7.04 9.95
C ASP A 16 8.48 -6.66 8.75
N GLY A 17 9.29 -5.61 8.89
CA GLY A 17 10.26 -5.24 7.85
C GLY A 17 9.80 -4.18 6.85
N PHE A 18 8.71 -3.46 7.13
CA PHE A 18 8.23 -2.40 6.26
C PHE A 18 9.05 -1.11 6.44
N GLU A 19 9.21 -0.33 5.38
CA GLU A 19 9.86 0.98 5.48
C GLU A 19 8.94 1.94 6.26
N GLN A 20 9.36 2.35 7.46
CA GLN A 20 8.49 3.00 8.45
C GLN A 20 7.85 4.27 7.90
N VAL A 21 8.61 5.09 7.18
CA VAL A 21 8.11 6.36 6.63
C VAL A 21 7.03 6.16 5.56
N GLU A 22 7.02 5.01 4.89
CA GLU A 22 5.99 4.65 3.91
C GLU A 22 4.67 4.20 4.57
N LEU A 23 4.67 3.95 5.89
CA LEU A 23 3.47 3.82 6.70
C LEU A 23 3.11 5.14 7.38
N THR A 24 4.05 5.75 8.12
CA THR A 24 3.76 6.90 8.97
C THR A 24 3.42 8.16 8.18
N GLY A 25 4.12 8.43 7.07
CA GLY A 25 3.88 9.60 6.23
C GLY A 25 2.48 9.60 5.61
N PRO A 26 2.07 8.54 4.90
CA PRO A 26 0.71 8.43 4.37
C PRO A 26 -0.37 8.38 5.45
N ARG A 27 -0.12 7.69 6.58
CA ARG A 27 -1.04 7.66 7.72
C ARG A 27 -1.32 9.06 8.26
N GLU A 28 -0.27 9.84 8.56
CA GLU A 28 -0.42 11.20 9.08
C GLU A 28 -1.22 12.09 8.12
N ALA A 29 -0.94 12.00 6.82
CA ALA A 29 -1.65 12.78 5.81
C ALA A 29 -3.15 12.42 5.73
N LEU A 30 -3.48 11.13 5.82
CA LEU A 30 -4.87 10.65 5.82
C LEU A 30 -5.63 11.09 7.08
N GLU A 31 -5.04 10.87 8.26
CA GLU A 31 -5.63 11.23 9.56
C GLU A 31 -5.83 12.76 9.67
N LYS A 32 -4.88 13.56 9.18
CA LYS A 32 -5.00 15.03 9.11
C LYS A 32 -6.18 15.50 8.25
N ASN A 33 -6.59 14.70 7.27
CA ASN A 33 -7.77 14.98 6.44
C ASN A 33 -9.05 14.29 6.96
N GLY A 34 -9.02 13.62 8.12
CA GLY A 34 -10.19 13.07 8.80
C GLY A 34 -10.51 11.60 8.49
N ALA A 35 -9.63 10.89 7.78
CA ALA A 35 -9.77 9.45 7.59
C ALA A 35 -9.39 8.68 8.85
N VAL A 36 -9.99 7.49 9.03
CA VAL A 36 -9.57 6.50 10.02
C VAL A 36 -8.58 5.54 9.35
N VAL A 37 -7.46 5.26 10.01
CA VAL A 37 -6.43 4.35 9.50
C VAL A 37 -6.30 3.15 10.42
N ASP A 38 -6.40 1.95 9.84
CA ASP A 38 -6.10 0.68 10.51
C ASP A 38 -4.82 0.06 9.95
N ILE A 39 -4.07 -0.63 10.81
CA ILE A 39 -2.94 -1.48 10.44
C ILE A 39 -3.41 -2.94 10.45
N LEU A 40 -3.33 -3.57 9.28
CA LEU A 40 -3.58 -4.99 9.10
C LEU A 40 -2.27 -5.75 9.04
N GLY A 41 -2.16 -6.81 9.87
CA GLY A 41 -0.99 -7.68 9.97
C GLY A 41 -1.28 -9.13 9.61
N ASP A 42 -0.23 -9.95 9.51
CA ASP A 42 -0.36 -11.41 9.33
C ASP A 42 -0.84 -12.12 10.60
N LYS A 43 -0.61 -11.51 11.77
CA LYS A 43 -0.95 -12.02 13.10
C LYS A 43 -1.32 -10.87 14.02
N GLU A 44 -1.99 -11.19 15.13
CA GLU A 44 -2.24 -10.23 16.21
C GLU A 44 -0.94 -9.78 16.89
N GLY A 45 -0.99 -8.65 17.60
CA GLY A 45 0.14 -8.11 18.35
C GLY A 45 0.73 -6.89 17.69
N THR A 46 2.03 -6.90 17.42
CA THR A 46 2.75 -5.78 16.80
C THR A 46 3.50 -6.21 15.54
N VAL A 47 3.70 -5.24 14.65
CA VAL A 47 4.62 -5.32 13.51
C VAL A 47 5.70 -4.26 13.68
N ARG A 48 6.94 -4.57 13.28
CA ARG A 48 8.07 -3.64 13.40
C ARG A 48 8.45 -2.99 12.08
N GLY A 49 8.52 -1.67 12.09
CA GLY A 49 9.02 -0.86 10.99
C GLY A 49 10.54 -0.83 10.92
N TRP A 50 11.08 -0.41 9.79
CA TRP A 50 12.50 -0.20 9.55
C TRP A 50 12.75 1.22 9.06
N ASN A 51 13.88 1.79 9.46
CA ASN A 51 14.44 2.97 8.84
C ASN A 51 15.64 2.50 8.01
N HIS A 52 15.43 2.30 6.71
CA HIS A 52 16.38 1.66 5.82
C HIS A 52 16.84 0.27 6.32
N ASP A 53 18.05 0.18 6.85
CA ASP A 53 18.73 -1.04 7.29
C ASP A 53 18.70 -1.24 8.80
N LYS A 54 17.89 -0.46 9.54
CA LYS A 54 17.78 -0.56 11.00
C LYS A 54 16.34 -0.77 11.45
N PRO A 55 16.10 -1.68 12.42
CA PRO A 55 14.82 -1.75 13.10
C PRO A 55 14.45 -0.40 13.72
N ALA A 56 13.17 -0.05 13.62
CA ALA A 56 12.60 1.18 14.15
C ALA A 56 11.42 0.83 15.09
N ASP A 57 10.32 1.58 15.02
CA ASP A 57 9.23 1.47 15.99
C ASP A 57 8.35 0.23 15.76
N GLU A 58 7.62 -0.15 16.81
CA GLU A 58 6.57 -1.17 16.74
C GLU A 58 5.19 -0.52 16.66
N PHE A 59 4.32 -1.13 15.88
CA PHE A 59 2.95 -0.66 15.64
C PHE A 59 1.98 -1.78 15.97
N VAL A 60 0.91 -1.44 16.70
CA VAL A 60 -0.16 -2.38 17.05
C VAL A 60 -0.94 -2.75 15.80
N VAL A 61 -1.20 -4.04 15.63
CA VAL A 61 -2.07 -4.58 14.57
C VAL A 61 -3.52 -4.47 15.02
N ASP A 62 -4.34 -3.77 14.24
CA ASP A 62 -5.76 -3.54 14.53
C ASP A 62 -6.63 -4.74 14.14
N ALA A 63 -6.27 -5.45 13.07
CA ALA A 63 -6.86 -6.74 12.70
C ALA A 63 -5.90 -7.57 11.83
N THR A 64 -6.14 -8.87 11.69
CA THR A 64 -5.32 -9.72 10.82
C THR A 64 -5.86 -9.73 9.40
N PHE A 65 -5.04 -10.10 8.42
CA PHE A 65 -5.49 -10.23 7.03
C PHE A 65 -6.68 -11.18 6.86
N ASP A 66 -6.77 -12.21 7.72
CA ASP A 66 -7.82 -13.22 7.66
C ASP A 66 -9.11 -12.78 8.36
N SER A 67 -9.04 -11.92 9.37
CA SER A 67 -10.21 -11.40 10.08
C SER A 67 -10.76 -10.09 9.53
N ALA A 68 -9.99 -9.38 8.69
CA ALA A 68 -10.38 -8.11 8.11
C ALA A 68 -11.62 -8.21 7.20
N HIS A 69 -12.63 -7.39 7.50
CA HIS A 69 -13.82 -7.25 6.66
C HIS A 69 -13.58 -6.19 5.57
N LEU A 70 -13.42 -6.63 4.33
CA LEU A 70 -13.09 -5.77 3.17
C LEU A 70 -14.07 -4.61 2.93
N ASP A 71 -15.33 -4.80 3.28
CA ASP A 71 -16.37 -3.79 3.06
C ASP A 71 -16.21 -2.57 3.97
N LEU A 72 -15.41 -2.69 5.05
CA LEU A 72 -15.11 -1.60 5.97
C LEU A 72 -14.13 -0.58 5.40
N TYR A 73 -13.34 -0.96 4.38
CA TYR A 73 -12.24 -0.13 3.89
C TYR A 73 -12.60 0.52 2.56
N ASP A 74 -12.38 1.83 2.47
CA ASP A 74 -12.51 2.62 1.25
C ASP A 74 -11.25 2.55 0.39
N ALA A 75 -10.08 2.32 0.99
CA ALA A 75 -8.82 2.13 0.28
C ALA A 75 -7.90 1.14 1.01
N LEU A 76 -6.99 0.53 0.26
CA LEU A 76 -5.84 -0.20 0.78
C LEU A 76 -4.53 0.53 0.45
N VAL A 77 -3.61 0.55 1.41
CA VAL A 77 -2.23 1.04 1.23
C VAL A 77 -1.26 -0.11 1.44
N LEU A 78 -0.31 -0.27 0.51
CA LEU A 78 0.78 -1.25 0.57
C LEU A 78 2.12 -0.51 0.67
N PRO A 79 2.64 -0.30 1.89
CA PRO A 79 4.01 0.14 2.09
C PRO A 79 5.01 -0.87 1.52
N GLY A 80 6.21 -0.38 1.20
CA GLY A 80 7.34 -1.20 0.79
C GLY A 80 8.15 -1.72 1.97
N GLY A 81 9.47 -1.60 1.90
CA GLY A 81 10.41 -2.40 2.70
C GLY A 81 10.59 -3.80 2.10
N VAL A 82 11.83 -4.18 1.84
CA VAL A 82 12.16 -5.42 1.10
C VAL A 82 11.64 -6.65 1.84
N GLN A 83 11.91 -6.74 3.14
CA GLN A 83 11.48 -7.86 3.97
C GLN A 83 9.95 -7.96 4.06
N ASN A 84 9.26 -6.83 4.32
CA ASN A 84 7.81 -6.79 4.33
C ASN A 84 7.22 -7.26 3.00
N SER A 85 7.72 -6.71 1.89
CA SER A 85 7.18 -6.96 0.56
C SER A 85 7.41 -8.40 0.08
N ASP A 86 8.56 -8.99 0.41
CA ASP A 86 8.88 -10.39 0.09
C ASP A 86 8.10 -11.38 0.98
N THR A 87 7.78 -11.00 2.21
CA THR A 87 6.99 -11.82 3.12
C THR A 87 5.51 -11.79 2.75
N ILE A 88 4.92 -10.59 2.68
CA ILE A 88 3.47 -10.40 2.51
C ILE A 88 2.95 -10.98 1.19
N ARG A 89 3.78 -10.97 0.13
CA ARG A 89 3.40 -11.51 -1.19
C ARG A 89 3.09 -13.01 -1.19
N LEU A 90 3.54 -13.75 -0.17
CA LEU A 90 3.29 -15.18 -0.02
C LEU A 90 2.02 -15.49 0.79
N ILE A 91 1.41 -14.49 1.44
CA ILE A 91 0.32 -14.68 2.39
C ILE A 91 -1.04 -14.69 1.65
N PRO A 92 -1.80 -15.81 1.67
CA PRO A 92 -3.06 -15.90 0.94
C PRO A 92 -4.11 -14.86 1.37
N GLY A 93 -4.18 -14.53 2.67
CA GLY A 93 -5.06 -13.48 3.20
C GLY A 93 -4.79 -12.12 2.55
N ALA A 94 -3.53 -11.66 2.55
CA ALA A 94 -3.13 -10.40 1.91
C ALA A 94 -3.43 -10.41 0.40
N GLN A 95 -3.11 -11.50 -0.30
CA GLN A 95 -3.44 -11.65 -1.72
C GLN A 95 -4.95 -11.56 -2.00
N LYS A 96 -5.78 -12.17 -1.16
CA LYS A 96 -7.23 -12.14 -1.26
C LYS A 96 -7.76 -10.72 -1.04
N LEU A 97 -7.22 -9.99 -0.06
CA LEU A 97 -7.63 -8.62 0.23
C LEU A 97 -7.40 -7.71 -0.98
N VAL A 98 -6.17 -7.68 -1.52
CA VAL A 98 -5.84 -6.78 -2.65
C VAL A 98 -6.58 -7.14 -3.93
N LYS A 99 -6.77 -8.44 -4.23
CA LYS A 99 -7.56 -8.89 -5.40
C LYS A 99 -9.02 -8.46 -5.29
N SER A 100 -9.61 -8.63 -4.12
CA SER A 100 -11.01 -8.26 -3.88
C SER A 100 -11.21 -6.75 -3.96
N HIS A 101 -10.30 -5.98 -3.35
CA HIS A 101 -10.37 -4.53 -3.36
C HIS A 101 -10.21 -3.95 -4.78
N ASN A 102 -9.27 -4.50 -5.55
CA ASN A 102 -9.10 -4.12 -6.95
C ASN A 102 -10.32 -4.49 -7.81
N SER A 103 -10.93 -5.66 -7.57
CA SER A 103 -12.15 -6.08 -8.30
C SER A 103 -13.36 -5.18 -7.99
N ALA A 104 -13.41 -4.60 -6.79
CA ALA A 104 -14.41 -3.61 -6.40
C ALA A 104 -14.11 -2.19 -6.94
N SER A 105 -13.05 -2.01 -7.74
CA SER A 105 -12.59 -0.71 -8.25
C SER A 105 -12.31 0.32 -7.15
N LYS A 106 -12.03 -0.13 -5.93
CA LYS A 106 -11.65 0.75 -4.82
C LYS A 106 -10.16 1.12 -4.90
N PRO A 107 -9.75 2.32 -4.44
CA PRO A 107 -8.35 2.75 -4.46
C PRO A 107 -7.39 1.72 -3.83
N LEU A 108 -6.37 1.35 -4.59
CA LEU A 108 -5.26 0.51 -4.14
C LEU A 108 -3.97 1.30 -4.34
N ALA A 109 -3.38 1.76 -3.24
CA ALA A 109 -2.20 2.62 -3.26
C ALA A 109 -0.97 1.83 -2.82
N VAL A 110 0.09 1.85 -3.62
CA VAL A 110 1.25 0.97 -3.46
C VAL A 110 2.54 1.76 -3.65
N ILE A 111 3.50 1.60 -2.75
CA ILE A 111 4.75 2.34 -2.84
C ILE A 111 5.95 1.40 -2.73
N CYS A 112 7.03 1.76 -3.44
CA CYS A 112 8.32 1.10 -3.32
C CYS A 112 8.27 -0.40 -3.68
N HIS A 113 8.64 -1.28 -2.74
CA HIS A 113 8.64 -2.73 -2.94
C HIS A 113 7.26 -3.37 -2.77
N GLY A 114 6.26 -2.64 -2.24
CA GLY A 114 4.89 -3.15 -2.05
C GLY A 114 4.26 -3.67 -3.35
N ALA A 115 4.76 -3.19 -4.50
CA ALA A 115 4.36 -3.64 -5.83
C ALA A 115 4.61 -5.14 -6.10
N TRP A 116 5.51 -5.82 -5.36
CA TRP A 116 5.68 -7.27 -5.50
C TRP A 116 4.41 -8.07 -5.20
N LEU A 117 3.55 -7.58 -4.30
CA LEU A 117 2.26 -8.23 -4.04
C LEU A 117 1.36 -8.15 -5.29
N LEU A 118 1.40 -7.06 -6.05
CA LEU A 118 0.67 -6.93 -7.32
C LEU A 118 1.20 -7.88 -8.39
N VAL A 119 2.52 -8.08 -8.43
CA VAL A 119 3.17 -9.07 -9.30
C VAL A 119 2.67 -10.49 -8.95
N SER A 120 2.77 -10.88 -7.68
CA SER A 120 2.35 -12.21 -7.22
C SER A 120 0.85 -12.49 -7.37
N THR A 121 0.02 -11.44 -7.36
CA THR A 121 -1.43 -11.58 -7.52
C THR A 121 -1.88 -11.50 -8.98
N GLY A 122 -0.98 -11.18 -9.91
CA GLY A 122 -1.28 -10.96 -11.33
C GLY A 122 -1.93 -9.60 -11.62
N LEU A 123 -2.08 -8.74 -10.61
CA LEU A 123 -2.69 -7.41 -10.74
C LEU A 123 -1.81 -6.41 -11.52
N ALA A 124 -0.51 -6.70 -11.66
CA ALA A 124 0.38 -5.89 -12.50
C ALA A 124 0.08 -6.02 -14.01
N LYS A 125 -0.55 -7.12 -14.45
CA LYS A 125 -0.74 -7.43 -15.87
C LYS A 125 -1.62 -6.38 -16.56
N GLY A 126 -1.11 -5.77 -17.61
CA GLY A 126 -1.80 -4.76 -18.41
C GLY A 126 -1.92 -3.39 -17.74
N LYS A 127 -1.30 -3.19 -16.57
CA LYS A 127 -1.31 -1.92 -15.85
C LYS A 127 -0.09 -1.06 -16.18
N ARG A 128 -0.29 0.24 -16.34
CA ARG A 128 0.78 1.24 -16.28
C ARG A 128 1.04 1.57 -14.82
N MET A 129 2.26 1.33 -14.35
CA MET A 129 2.60 1.50 -12.93
C MET A 129 4.08 1.84 -12.75
N THR A 130 4.42 2.33 -11.56
CA THR A 130 5.79 2.54 -11.11
C THR A 130 6.05 1.71 -9.85
N SER A 131 7.29 1.66 -9.37
CA SER A 131 7.68 0.94 -8.16
C SER A 131 9.09 1.36 -7.75
N TYR A 132 9.63 0.78 -6.67
CA TYR A 132 11.08 0.84 -6.50
C TYR A 132 11.78 0.24 -7.72
N LYS A 133 12.87 0.87 -8.15
CA LYS A 133 13.51 0.60 -9.45
C LYS A 133 13.96 -0.84 -9.67
N THR A 134 14.23 -1.60 -8.61
CA THR A 134 14.65 -3.01 -8.71
C THR A 134 13.53 -3.93 -9.18
N LEU A 135 12.26 -3.50 -9.04
CA LEU A 135 11.08 -4.27 -9.45
C LEU A 135 10.69 -4.08 -10.93
N GLN A 136 11.42 -3.25 -11.67
CA GLN A 136 11.08 -2.94 -13.06
C GLN A 136 10.97 -4.19 -13.94
N ASP A 137 11.86 -5.16 -13.75
CA ASP A 137 11.89 -6.38 -14.57
C ASP A 137 10.83 -7.38 -14.11
N ASP A 138 10.58 -7.47 -12.80
CA ASP A 138 9.46 -8.26 -12.24
C ASP A 138 8.12 -7.80 -12.85
N ILE A 139 7.89 -6.48 -12.88
CA ILE A 139 6.64 -5.89 -13.37
C ILE A 139 6.51 -6.11 -14.88
N ARG A 140 7.57 -5.86 -15.66
CA ARG A 140 7.57 -6.12 -17.11
C ARG A 140 7.31 -7.59 -17.43
N ASN A 141 7.97 -8.51 -16.70
CA ASN A 141 7.79 -9.95 -16.87
C ASN A 141 6.38 -10.41 -16.49
N ALA A 142 5.73 -9.74 -15.52
CA ALA A 142 4.34 -9.96 -15.17
C ALA A 142 3.33 -9.35 -16.17
N GLY A 143 3.82 -8.69 -17.23
CA GLY A 143 3.01 -8.04 -18.26
C GLY A 143 2.52 -6.64 -17.92
N GLY A 144 3.13 -5.98 -16.93
CA GLY A 144 2.89 -4.57 -16.63
C GLY A 144 3.75 -3.62 -17.47
N ASN A 145 3.29 -2.39 -17.65
CA ASN A 145 4.02 -1.30 -18.28
C ASN A 145 4.68 -0.44 -17.19
N TRP A 146 5.93 -0.78 -16.84
CA TRP A 146 6.69 -0.04 -15.84
C TRP A 146 7.24 1.27 -16.40
N VAL A 147 7.00 2.38 -15.68
CA VAL A 147 7.53 3.72 -16.01
C VAL A 147 8.23 4.34 -14.81
N ASP A 148 9.31 5.10 -15.04
CA ASP A 148 10.02 5.83 -13.97
C ASP A 148 9.39 7.20 -13.73
N GLU A 149 8.26 7.21 -13.03
CA GLU A 149 7.54 8.42 -12.64
C GLU A 149 7.31 8.46 -11.13
N GLU A 150 7.25 9.66 -10.55
CA GLU A 150 7.05 9.90 -9.12
C GLU A 150 5.76 9.25 -8.59
N VAL A 151 4.66 9.44 -9.33
CA VAL A 151 3.38 8.79 -9.06
C VAL A 151 2.74 8.40 -10.38
N VAL A 152 2.18 7.19 -10.43
CA VAL A 152 1.41 6.71 -11.56
C VAL A 152 0.02 6.32 -11.07
N VAL A 153 -1.01 6.87 -11.72
CA VAL A 153 -2.41 6.52 -11.51
C VAL A 153 -2.92 5.80 -12.77
N ASP A 154 -3.42 4.57 -12.61
CA ASP A 154 -4.06 3.77 -13.66
C ASP A 154 -5.38 3.17 -13.13
N GLY A 155 -6.47 3.89 -13.37
CA GLY A 155 -7.79 3.59 -12.81
C GLY A 155 -7.78 3.77 -11.30
N ASN A 156 -8.06 2.71 -10.56
CA ASN A 156 -8.04 2.68 -9.08
C ASN A 156 -6.66 2.38 -8.50
N LEU A 157 -5.65 2.06 -9.32
CA LEU A 157 -4.29 1.75 -8.87
C LEU A 157 -3.45 3.04 -8.81
N ILE A 158 -2.87 3.32 -7.65
CA ILE A 158 -1.94 4.43 -7.41
C ILE A 158 -0.60 3.83 -7.02
N THR A 159 0.47 4.14 -7.76
CA THR A 159 1.81 3.59 -7.48
C THR A 159 2.88 4.67 -7.39
N SER A 160 3.87 4.51 -6.50
CA SER A 160 5.03 5.41 -6.32
C SER A 160 6.34 4.66 -6.03
N ARG A 161 7.50 5.32 -6.21
CA ARG A 161 8.79 4.59 -6.25
C ARG A 161 9.48 4.45 -4.90
N LYS A 162 9.44 5.47 -4.06
CA LYS A 162 10.33 5.59 -2.89
C LYS A 162 9.83 6.66 -1.91
N PRO A 163 10.42 6.76 -0.70
CA PRO A 163 10.01 7.75 0.30
C PRO A 163 9.96 9.20 -0.18
N ASP A 164 10.87 9.62 -1.06
CA ASP A 164 10.86 10.98 -1.63
C ASP A 164 9.54 11.33 -2.34
N ASP A 165 8.84 10.32 -2.88
CA ASP A 165 7.60 10.49 -3.64
C ASP A 165 6.34 10.53 -2.73
N ILE A 166 6.48 10.36 -1.40
CA ILE A 166 5.36 10.33 -0.43
C ILE A 166 4.44 11.56 -0.53
N PRO A 167 4.93 12.81 -0.68
CA PRO A 167 4.05 13.96 -0.80
C PRO A 167 3.07 13.85 -1.98
N ALA A 168 3.58 13.46 -3.16
CA ALA A 168 2.77 13.29 -4.35
C ALA A 168 1.87 12.03 -4.26
N PHE A 169 2.37 10.94 -3.67
CA PHE A 169 1.59 9.74 -3.39
C PHE A 169 0.37 10.04 -2.49
N ASN A 170 0.59 10.79 -1.42
CA ASN A 170 -0.45 11.21 -0.48
C ASN A 170 -1.50 12.09 -1.16
N GLU A 171 -1.08 13.02 -2.00
CA GLU A 171 -2.00 13.89 -2.75
C GLU A 171 -2.94 13.06 -3.64
N GLN A 172 -2.42 12.09 -4.40
CA GLN A 172 -3.25 11.24 -5.26
C GLN A 172 -4.18 10.33 -4.45
N LEU A 173 -3.71 9.76 -3.33
CA LEU A 173 -4.55 8.92 -2.47
C LEU A 173 -5.69 9.72 -1.83
N ILE A 174 -5.41 10.89 -1.29
CA ILE A 174 -6.44 11.78 -0.72
C ILE A 174 -7.45 12.18 -1.80
N ARG A 175 -6.96 12.52 -3.00
CA ARG A 175 -7.84 12.86 -4.13
C ARG A 175 -8.75 11.70 -4.52
N ALA A 176 -8.23 10.47 -4.56
CA ALA A 176 -8.99 9.28 -4.90
C ALA A 176 -10.06 8.94 -3.85
N LEU A 177 -9.83 9.28 -2.57
CA LEU A 177 -10.78 9.09 -1.47
C LEU A 177 -11.82 10.20 -1.34
N ALA A 178 -11.54 11.40 -1.88
CA ALA A 178 -12.42 12.56 -1.78
C ALA A 178 -13.48 12.65 -2.90
N GLY A 179 -13.36 11.81 -3.93
CA GLY A 179 -14.36 11.65 -5.00
C GLY A 179 -15.47 10.69 -4.61
#